data_AF-A0A5M6I8R9-F1
#
_entry.id   AF-A0A5M6I8R9-F1
#
_cell.length_a   1.000
_cell.length_b   1.000
_cell.length_c   1.000
_cell.angle_alpha   90.00
_cell.angle_beta   90.00
_cell.angle_gamma   90.00
#
_symmetry.space_group_name_H-M   'P 1'
#
loop_
_entity.id
_entity.type
_entity.pdbx_description
1 polymer ?
#
loop_
_entity_poly.entity_id
_entity_poly.type
_entity_poly.pdbx_seq_one_letter_code
_entity_poly.pdbx_strand_id
1 'polypeptide(L)'
;MARVTVEDCIERIPNRFELVLLAAQRARDIAAGSPLTMDRDNDKNPVVALREIAERTVVEDDLTNGLITGLQKHVETDEPEEDEFDALAAQRQIPSDARDAANEAEEVFADGLTVHGDGGEAEDATPAQAVAVDEAEADERGFPEES
;
A
#
# COMPACT_ATOMS: atom_id res chain seq x y z
N MET A 1 11.75 -2.97 -32.28
CA MET A 1 12.32 -4.02 -31.41
C MET A 1 13.84 -3.92 -31.50
N ALA A 2 14.41 -3.03 -30.70
CA ALA A 2 15.85 -2.91 -30.56
C ALA A 2 16.41 -4.15 -29.85
N ARG A 3 17.45 -4.74 -30.42
CA ARG A 3 18.14 -5.89 -29.82
C ARG A 3 19.12 -5.36 -28.77
N VAL A 4 18.71 -5.32 -27.51
CA VAL A 4 19.64 -5.09 -26.38
C VAL A 4 20.31 -6.41 -26.02
N THR A 5 21.62 -6.37 -25.82
CA THR A 5 22.40 -7.55 -25.42
C THR A 5 22.81 -7.43 -23.95
N VAL A 6 22.88 -8.54 -23.24
CA VAL A 6 23.16 -8.54 -21.79
C VAL A 6 24.58 -8.06 -21.51
N GLU A 7 25.45 -8.22 -22.50
CA GLU A 7 26.83 -7.76 -22.55
C GLU A 7 26.95 -6.26 -22.24
N ASP A 8 26.10 -5.43 -22.85
CA ASP A 8 26.11 -3.97 -22.66
C ASP A 8 25.72 -3.58 -21.22
N CYS A 9 24.88 -4.39 -20.58
CA CYS A 9 24.43 -4.18 -19.21
C CYS A 9 25.48 -4.64 -18.18
N ILE A 10 26.19 -5.74 -18.49
CA ILE A 10 27.21 -6.31 -17.60
C ILE A 10 28.46 -5.42 -17.51
N GLU A 11 28.75 -4.63 -18.55
CA GLU A 11 29.80 -3.60 -18.45
C GLU A 11 29.55 -2.59 -17.32
N ARG A 12 28.29 -2.46 -16.87
CA ARG A 12 27.87 -1.45 -15.89
C ARG A 12 27.64 -2.05 -14.53
N ILE A 13 26.87 -3.12 -14.51
CA ILE A 13 26.60 -3.91 -13.32
C ILE A 13 27.20 -5.30 -13.58
N PRO A 14 28.47 -5.54 -13.16
CA PRO A 14 29.17 -6.79 -13.46
C PRO A 14 28.47 -8.01 -12.86
N ASN A 15 27.77 -7.80 -11.74
CA ASN A 15 27.00 -8.82 -11.08
C ASN A 15 25.66 -9.04 -11.80
N ARG A 16 25.54 -10.19 -12.47
CA ARG A 16 24.33 -10.54 -13.22
C ARG A 16 23.08 -10.67 -12.35
N PHE A 17 23.22 -11.09 -11.10
CA PHE A 17 22.08 -11.19 -10.19
C PHE A 17 21.60 -9.80 -9.78
N GLU A 18 22.54 -8.91 -9.46
CA GLU A 18 22.27 -7.52 -9.14
C GLU A 18 21.64 -6.78 -10.33
N LEU A 19 22.15 -6.99 -11.54
CA LEU A 19 21.56 -6.45 -12.77
C LEU A 19 20.08 -6.84 -12.89
N VAL A 20 19.74 -8.09 -12.63
CA VAL A 20 18.34 -8.57 -12.67
C VAL A 20 17.50 -7.87 -11.61
N LEU A 21 18.02 -7.71 -10.39
CA LEU A 21 17.32 -7.03 -9.29
C LEU A 21 17.06 -5.55 -9.60
N LEU A 22 18.08 -4.82 -10.05
CA LEU A 22 17.98 -3.40 -10.38
C LEU A 22 17.10 -3.16 -11.61
N ALA A 23 17.22 -3.98 -12.65
CA ALA A 23 16.35 -3.92 -13.82
C ALA A 23 14.89 -4.22 -13.44
N ALA A 24 14.64 -5.16 -12.53
CA ALA A 24 13.30 -5.46 -12.04
C ALA A 24 12.72 -4.32 -11.19
N GLN A 25 13.54 -3.66 -10.37
CA GLN A 25 13.14 -2.45 -9.64
C GLN A 25 12.75 -1.35 -10.62
N ARG A 26 13.62 -1.02 -11.58
CA ARG A 26 13.34 0.01 -12.58
C ARG A 26 12.09 -0.30 -13.40
N ALA A 27 11.90 -1.56 -13.81
CA ALA A 27 10.71 -1.97 -14.56
C ALA A 27 9.41 -1.79 -13.75
N ARG A 28 9.47 -1.96 -12.42
CA ARG A 28 8.35 -1.68 -11.51
C ARG A 28 8.09 -0.18 -11.39
N ASP A 29 9.14 0.65 -11.31
CA ASP A 29 8.99 2.10 -11.28
C ASP A 29 8.31 2.61 -12.57
N ILE A 30 8.73 2.10 -13.73
CA ILE A 30 8.10 2.38 -15.02
C ILE A 30 6.64 1.92 -15.03
N ALA A 31 6.35 0.73 -14.48
CA ALA A 31 4.98 0.24 -14.36
C ALA A 31 4.11 1.10 -13.44
N ALA A 32 4.70 1.72 -12.42
CA ALA A 32 4.06 2.66 -11.52
C ALA A 32 3.88 4.07 -12.12
N GLY A 33 4.35 4.30 -13.36
CA GLY A 33 4.21 5.58 -14.07
C GLY A 33 5.43 6.49 -13.99
N SER A 34 6.59 5.99 -13.55
CA SER A 34 7.85 6.75 -13.62
C SER A 34 8.16 7.14 -15.07
N PRO A 35 8.60 8.38 -15.32
CA PRO A 35 8.93 8.82 -16.68
C PRO A 35 10.08 7.99 -17.26
N LEU A 36 9.96 7.71 -18.55
CA LEU A 36 11.03 7.10 -19.33
C LEU A 36 12.08 8.14 -19.67
N THR A 37 13.34 7.76 -19.58
CA THR A 37 14.46 8.60 -20.03
C THR A 37 14.80 8.36 -21.50
N MET A 38 14.15 7.37 -22.11
CA MET A 38 14.38 6.93 -23.48
C MET A 38 13.09 6.67 -24.23
N ASP A 39 13.15 6.78 -25.55
CA ASP A 39 12.01 6.49 -26.42
C ASP A 39 11.63 5.00 -26.41
N ARG A 40 10.33 4.77 -26.27
CA ARG A 40 9.75 3.43 -26.17
C ARG A 40 9.55 2.84 -27.56
N ASP A 41 10.35 1.83 -27.90
CA ASP A 41 10.30 1.14 -29.20
C ASP A 41 9.42 -0.12 -29.15
N ASN A 42 8.16 0.05 -28.73
CA ASN A 42 7.20 -1.04 -28.45
C ASN A 42 7.70 -2.11 -27.45
N ASP A 43 8.75 -1.77 -26.69
CA ASP A 43 9.36 -2.66 -25.72
C ASP A 43 8.55 -2.72 -24.41
N LYS A 44 8.57 -3.90 -23.77
CA LYS A 44 8.00 -4.09 -22.43
C LYS A 44 8.88 -3.42 -21.37
N ASN A 45 8.31 -3.07 -20.22
CA ASN A 45 9.04 -2.34 -19.15
C ASN A 45 10.38 -3.00 -18.76
N PRO A 46 10.52 -4.34 -18.66
CA PRO A 46 11.81 -4.96 -18.36
C PRO A 46 12.87 -4.71 -19.43
N VAL A 47 12.49 -4.68 -20.70
CA VAL A 47 13.41 -4.44 -21.82
C VAL A 47 13.81 -2.97 -21.88
N VAL A 48 12.85 -2.06 -21.65
CA VAL A 48 13.13 -0.62 -21.54
C VAL A 48 14.09 -0.34 -20.39
N ALA A 49 13.88 -0.96 -19.22
CA ALA A 49 14.77 -0.82 -18.07
C ALA A 49 16.22 -1.26 -18.38
N LEU A 50 16.41 -2.39 -19.06
CA LEU A 50 17.75 -2.85 -19.47
C LEU A 50 18.41 -1.88 -20.46
N ARG A 51 17.64 -1.29 -21.38
CA ARG A 51 18.13 -0.25 -22.30
C ARG A 51 18.55 1.01 -21.55
N GLU A 52 17.75 1.48 -20.60
CA GLU A 52 18.08 2.65 -19.77
C GLU A 52 19.37 2.44 -18.96
N ILE A 53 19.57 1.23 -18.42
CA ILE A 53 20.81 0.84 -17.71
C ILE A 53 22.01 0.83 -18.66
N ALA A 54 21.88 0.21 -19.84
CA ALA A 54 22.96 0.18 -20.83
C ALA A 54 23.37 1.60 -21.28
N GLU A 55 22.41 2.51 -21.45
CA GLU A 55 22.63 3.88 -21.94
C GLU A 55 23.03 4.90 -20.86
N ARG A 56 23.20 4.50 -19.59
CA ARG A 56 23.53 5.41 -18.44
C ARG A 56 22.49 6.48 -18.14
N THR A 57 21.24 6.26 -18.53
CA THR A 57 20.20 7.28 -18.34
C THR A 57 19.55 7.22 -16.96
N VAL A 58 19.81 6.13 -16.22
CA VAL A 58 19.37 5.92 -14.84
C VAL A 58 20.58 5.81 -13.90
N VAL A 59 20.41 6.30 -12.68
CA VAL A 59 21.45 6.24 -11.64
C VAL A 59 21.30 4.94 -10.86
N GLU A 60 22.35 4.12 -10.84
CA GLU A 60 22.36 2.80 -10.20
C GLU A 60 22.11 2.87 -8.68
N ASP A 61 22.66 3.89 -8.02
CA ASP A 61 22.47 4.14 -6.59
C ASP A 61 21.00 4.40 -6.25
N ASP A 62 20.27 5.15 -7.08
CA ASP A 62 18.85 5.44 -6.85
C ASP A 62 18.00 4.18 -6.95
N LEU A 63 18.30 3.30 -7.93
CA LEU A 63 17.65 2.00 -8.06
C LEU A 63 17.92 1.11 -6.85
N THR A 64 19.15 1.14 -6.35
CA THR A 64 19.56 0.37 -5.17
C THR A 64 18.83 0.87 -3.92
N ASN A 65 18.80 2.19 -3.72
CA ASN A 65 18.09 2.81 -2.59
C ASN A 65 16.58 2.54 -2.64
N GLY A 66 15.97 2.62 -3.83
CA GLY A 66 14.57 2.29 -4.04
C GLY A 66 14.26 0.83 -3.73
N LEU A 67 15.14 -0.09 -4.14
CA LEU A 67 15.03 -1.51 -3.84
C LEU A 67 15.14 -1.78 -2.33
N ILE A 68 16.13 -1.19 -1.65
CA ILE A 68 16.32 -1.33 -0.19
C ILE A 68 15.10 -0.82 0.56
N THR A 69 14.64 0.39 0.25
CA THR A 69 13.47 1.01 0.90
C THR A 69 12.22 0.18 0.70
N GLY A 70 12.03 -0.40 -0.49
CA GLY A 70 10.90 -1.27 -0.80
C GLY A 70 10.90 -2.55 0.03
N LEU A 71 12.07 -3.13 0.30
CA LEU A 71 12.22 -4.35 1.09
C LEU A 71 12.17 -4.12 2.61
N GLN A 72 12.46 -2.92 3.08
CA GLN A 72 12.46 -2.54 4.49
C GLN A 72 11.06 -2.20 5.06
N LYS A 73 9.99 -2.30 4.26
CA LYS A 73 8.60 -1.99 4.70
C LYS A 73 8.00 -3.09 5.59
N HIS A 74 8.53 -3.29 6.79
CA HIS A 74 7.80 -3.80 7.96
C HIS A 74 8.67 -3.64 9.20
N VAL A 75 8.42 -2.60 9.99
CA VAL A 75 8.92 -2.49 11.37
C VAL A 75 7.69 -2.18 12.20
N GLU A 76 6.98 -3.22 12.63
CA GLU A 76 6.07 -3.08 13.77
C GLU A 76 6.96 -2.70 14.94
N THR A 77 6.84 -1.45 15.38
CA THR A 77 7.47 -1.03 16.63
C THR A 77 6.62 -1.68 17.70
N ASP A 78 7.12 -2.74 18.33
CA ASP A 78 6.52 -3.28 19.54
C ASP A 78 6.40 -2.09 20.52
N GLU A 79 5.16 -1.66 20.79
CA GLU A 79 4.93 -0.71 21.86
C GLU A 79 5.47 -1.37 23.14
N PRO A 80 6.37 -0.73 23.88
CA PRO A 80 6.87 -1.33 25.11
C PRO A 80 5.68 -1.53 26.05
N GLU A 81 5.44 -2.76 26.49
CA GLU A 81 4.44 -3.15 27.52
C GLU A 81 4.79 -2.57 28.91
N GLU A 82 5.36 -1.36 28.97
CA GLU A 82 5.83 -0.69 30.18
C GLU A 82 4.67 -0.28 31.12
N ASP A 83 3.45 -0.15 30.58
CA ASP A 83 2.28 0.27 31.36
C ASP A 83 1.68 -0.85 32.23
N GLU A 84 1.78 -2.13 31.82
CA GLU A 84 1.14 -3.23 32.56
C GLU A 84 1.89 -3.58 33.85
N PHE A 85 3.22 -3.49 33.84
CA PHE A 85 4.05 -3.81 35.00
C PHE A 85 3.98 -2.71 36.07
N ASP A 86 3.91 -1.44 35.66
CA ASP A 86 3.81 -0.30 36.56
C ASP A 86 2.42 -0.15 37.18
N ALA A 87 1.35 -0.44 36.43
CA ALA A 87 0.00 -0.48 36.97
C ALA A 87 -0.15 -1.53 38.09
N LEU A 88 0.44 -2.71 37.90
CA LEU A 88 0.39 -3.81 38.88
C LEU A 88 1.26 -3.54 40.12
N ALA A 89 2.41 -2.88 39.94
CA ALA A 89 3.28 -2.45 41.02
C ALA A 89 2.66 -1.31 41.85
N ALA A 90 2.02 -0.33 41.19
CA ALA A 90 1.27 0.73 41.83
C ALA A 90 0.11 0.16 42.66
N GLN A 91 -0.64 -0.79 42.10
CA GLN A 91 -1.73 -1.45 42.81
C GLN A 91 -1.22 -2.19 44.06
N ARG A 92 -0.02 -2.78 44.02
CA ARG A 92 0.60 -3.49 45.14
C ARG A 92 1.20 -2.59 46.24
N GLN A 93 1.31 -1.28 46.01
CA GLN A 93 1.78 -0.31 47.00
C GLN A 93 0.66 0.47 47.71
N ILE A 94 -0.59 0.35 47.25
CA ILE A 94 -1.76 0.94 47.92
C ILE A 94 -2.05 0.17 49.23
N PRO A 95 -2.20 0.81 50.41
CA PRO A 95 -2.63 0.13 51.64
C PRO A 95 -4.00 -0.53 51.44
N SER A 96 -4.26 -1.68 52.07
CA SER A 96 -5.49 -2.50 51.88
C SER A 96 -6.76 -1.66 51.91
N ASP A 97 -6.82 -0.72 52.85
CA ASP A 97 -7.99 0.11 53.13
C ASP A 97 -8.30 1.10 51.98
N ALA A 98 -7.30 1.44 51.15
CA ALA A 98 -7.46 2.28 49.97
C ALA A 98 -7.69 1.46 48.68
N ARG A 99 -7.34 0.17 48.66
CA ARG A 99 -7.69 -0.74 47.55
C ARG A 99 -9.16 -1.10 47.56
N ASP A 100 -9.70 -1.38 48.75
CA ASP A 100 -11.11 -1.74 48.91
C ASP A 100 -12.03 -0.57 48.52
N ALA A 101 -11.66 0.67 48.86
CA ALA A 101 -12.39 1.87 48.45
C ALA A 101 -12.33 2.16 46.93
N ALA A 102 -11.21 1.82 46.27
CA ALA A 102 -11.06 1.98 44.82
C ALA A 102 -11.87 0.94 44.05
N ASN A 103 -11.87 -0.32 44.51
CA ASN A 103 -12.67 -1.39 43.94
C ASN A 103 -14.18 -1.18 44.17
N GLU A 104 -14.57 -0.72 45.37
CA GLU A 104 -15.97 -0.35 45.65
C GLU A 104 -16.44 0.76 44.73
N ALA A 105 -15.64 1.81 44.50
CA ALA A 105 -15.99 2.91 43.61
C ALA A 105 -16.21 2.45 42.16
N GLU A 106 -15.40 1.51 41.67
CA GLU A 106 -15.51 0.95 40.31
C GLU A 106 -16.77 0.06 40.15
N GLU A 107 -17.14 -0.71 41.18
CA GLU A 107 -18.38 -1.49 41.20
C GLU A 107 -19.64 -0.61 41.21
N VAL A 108 -19.64 0.55 41.87
CA VAL A 108 -20.83 1.45 41.88
C VAL A 108 -21.10 2.10 40.51
N PHE A 109 -20.08 2.27 39.67
CA PHE A 109 -20.28 2.77 38.30
C PHE A 109 -20.85 1.71 37.35
N ALA A 110 -20.64 0.42 37.63
CA ALA A 110 -21.17 -0.68 36.81
C ALA A 110 -22.67 -0.94 37.05
N ASP A 111 -23.18 -0.70 38.26
CA ASP A 111 -24.59 -0.95 38.63
C ASP A 111 -25.56 0.19 38.22
N GLY A 112 -25.03 1.31 37.70
CA GLY A 112 -25.80 2.51 37.38
C GLY A 112 -26.42 2.58 35.98
N LEU A 113 -26.12 1.66 35.05
CA LEU A 113 -26.63 1.70 33.68
C LEU A 113 -27.69 0.62 33.42
N THR A 114 -28.81 0.71 34.12
CA THR A 114 -30.04 -0.02 33.74
C THR A 114 -30.92 0.86 32.85
N VAL A 115 -30.64 0.85 31.54
CA VAL A 115 -31.60 1.35 30.53
C VAL A 115 -32.72 0.31 30.41
N HIS A 116 -33.88 0.60 30.98
CA HIS A 116 -35.11 -0.19 30.84
C HIS A 116 -36.14 0.55 29.97
N GLY A 117 -36.60 -0.13 28.91
CA GLY A 117 -37.79 0.19 28.11
C GLY A 117 -37.54 1.25 27.03
N ASP A 118 -38.03 1.14 25.80
CA ASP A 118 -39.18 0.40 25.30
C ASP A 118 -39.05 0.29 23.76
N GLY A 119 -39.72 -0.71 23.18
CA GLY A 119 -39.50 -1.18 21.81
C GLY A 119 -40.03 -0.29 20.69
N GLY A 120 -39.55 -0.60 19.47
CA GLY A 120 -40.07 -0.09 18.21
C GLY A 120 -39.46 -0.83 17.03
N GLU A 121 -40.23 -1.77 16.46
CA GLU A 121 -39.98 -2.37 15.15
C GLU A 121 -40.00 -1.30 14.05
N ALA A 122 -38.98 -1.29 13.18
CA ALA A 122 -39.03 -0.78 11.80
C ALA A 122 -37.79 -1.34 11.08
N GLU A 123 -37.95 -2.42 10.32
CA GLU A 123 -38.12 -2.41 8.86
C GLU A 123 -36.78 -2.28 8.12
N ASP A 124 -36.45 -3.39 7.47
CA ASP A 124 -35.53 -3.55 6.37
C ASP A 124 -35.60 -2.38 5.36
N ALA A 125 -34.44 -1.80 5.05
CA ALA A 125 -34.20 -1.17 3.76
C ALA A 125 -32.70 -0.91 3.60
N THR A 126 -32.03 -1.83 2.90
CA THR A 126 -31.00 -1.38 1.96
C THR A 126 -31.70 -0.69 0.79
N PRO A 127 -31.19 0.44 0.32
CA PRO A 127 -31.28 0.73 -1.11
C PRO A 127 -29.88 1.08 -1.63
N ALA A 128 -29.32 0.24 -2.48
CA ALA A 128 -29.59 0.19 -3.92
C ALA A 128 -28.77 1.26 -4.67
N GLN A 129 -27.69 0.75 -5.26
CA GLN A 129 -27.34 0.94 -6.66
C GLN A 129 -28.49 1.55 -7.48
N ALA A 130 -28.28 2.77 -7.99
CA ALA A 130 -29.12 3.36 -9.03
C ALA A 130 -28.27 3.57 -10.28
N VAL A 131 -28.52 2.72 -11.26
CA VAL A 131 -28.24 2.91 -12.68
C VAL A 131 -29.53 3.49 -13.30
N ALA A 132 -29.41 4.61 -14.03
CA ALA A 132 -30.34 5.08 -15.07
C ALA A 132 -29.62 6.27 -15.76
N VAL A 133 -29.02 6.14 -16.95
CA VAL A 133 -29.60 5.96 -18.30
C VAL A 133 -30.47 7.15 -18.73
N ASP A 134 -30.00 7.88 -19.76
CA ASP A 134 -30.78 8.49 -20.86
C ASP A 134 -29.73 9.02 -21.88
N GLU A 135 -29.29 8.23 -22.87
CA GLU A 135 -29.90 8.07 -24.21
C GLU A 135 -30.43 9.38 -24.83
N ALA A 136 -29.61 9.99 -25.69
CA ALA A 136 -30.13 10.82 -26.79
C ALA A 136 -29.31 10.55 -28.06
N GLU A 137 -30.00 9.86 -28.94
CA GLU A 137 -29.72 9.37 -30.28
C GLU A 137 -29.57 10.50 -31.32
N ALA A 138 -28.57 10.35 -32.21
CA ALA A 138 -28.55 10.83 -33.60
C ALA A 138 -27.32 10.16 -34.26
N ASP A 139 -27.45 9.06 -35.02
CA ASP A 139 -27.96 9.00 -36.40
C ASP A 139 -27.12 9.92 -37.32
N GLU A 140 -26.42 9.49 -38.39
CA GLU A 140 -26.62 8.36 -39.28
C GLU A 140 -25.48 8.40 -40.35
N ARG A 141 -25.22 7.27 -41.03
CA ARG A 141 -24.61 7.14 -42.39
C ARG A 141 -23.13 7.56 -42.54
N GLY A 142 -22.21 6.79 -43.12
CA GLY A 142 -22.26 5.60 -43.95
C GLY A 142 -20.92 5.53 -44.70
N PHE A 143 -20.30 4.35 -44.71
CA PHE A 143 -19.14 3.97 -45.54
C PHE A 143 -19.44 4.20 -47.04
N PRO A 144 -18.43 4.38 -47.95
CA PRO A 144 -17.47 3.31 -48.24
C PRO A 144 -16.04 3.69 -48.65
N GLU A 145 -15.20 2.65 -48.66
CA GLU A 145 -13.92 2.50 -49.34
C GLU A 145 -14.01 2.83 -50.84
N GLU A 146 -12.94 3.38 -51.40
CA GLU A 146 -12.44 2.93 -52.71
C GLU A 146 -10.96 3.32 -52.90
N SER A 147 -10.18 2.31 -53.30
CA SER A 147 -9.04 2.31 -54.24
C SER A 147 -7.85 3.26 -54.04
#